data_AF-A0A3L7SKC3-F1
#
_entry.id   AF-A0A3L7SKC3-F1
#
_cell.length_a   1.000
_cell.length_b   1.000
_cell.length_c   1.000
_cell.angle_alpha   90.00
_cell.angle_beta   90.00
_cell.angle_gamma   90.00
#
_symmetry.space_group_name_H-M   'P 1'
#
loop_
_entity.id
_entity.type
_entity.pdbx_description
1 polymer ?
#
loop_
_entity_poly.entity_id
_entity_poly.type
_entity_poly.pdbx_seq_one_letter_code
_entity_poly.pdbx_strand_id
1 'polypeptide(L)'
;MAALMLLMPSATADNATTTRTFAVGDARIDVVATVFPATTEPLKVAFVSVHDDEETAVEAAGDVLRDLGGRLVELRHTGDREVAFRLGSTEHRIDPNRIFTPAGRRATLAALSTWSQPADDVVAAFTDELLSTLAIDDVDVIVALHNNTPDRYTAANYAPGGSLAADAARVSLRPGGDADDFFFVTDPGLFDALAARGHSVILQNEATVNDDGSLSVWCGRMQIPYVNVEAEHGHRTEQVAMLRDLAAAIAERPPHRGSRTAAAPPPGCELVDLADIDPSFVIDNRYATTDNVTGIRLYPTNTIYLERSAAERLARVQASLRGQGLGLNVFDG
;
A
#
# COMPACT_ATOMS: atom_id res chain seq x y z
N MET A 1 18.25 56.98 7.35
CA MET A 1 17.91 55.70 8.02
C MET A 1 18.11 54.59 7.00
N ALA A 2 19.18 53.82 7.14
CA ALA A 2 19.42 52.64 6.31
C ALA A 2 18.79 51.44 7.02
N ALA A 3 17.80 50.80 6.40
CA ALA A 3 17.21 49.57 6.90
C ALA A 3 18.21 48.43 6.62
N LEU A 4 18.80 47.90 7.69
CA LEU A 4 19.61 46.70 7.67
C LEU A 4 18.65 45.50 7.51
N MET A 5 18.48 45.02 6.28
CA MET A 5 17.70 43.83 5.98
C MET A 5 18.58 42.61 6.28
N LEU A 6 18.40 42.05 7.47
CA LEU A 6 19.12 40.88 7.94
C LEU A 6 18.48 39.63 7.30
N LEU A 7 19.09 39.14 6.22
CA LEU A 7 18.76 37.84 5.63
C LEU A 7 19.22 36.75 6.61
N MET A 8 18.26 36.20 7.36
CA MET A 8 18.46 34.96 8.11
C MET A 8 18.52 33.80 7.11
N PRO A 9 19.48 32.86 7.23
CA PRO A 9 19.44 31.65 6.43
C PRO A 9 18.19 30.85 6.81
N SER A 10 17.38 30.49 5.82
CA SER A 10 16.32 29.51 5.99
C SER A 10 16.97 28.21 6.42
N ALA A 11 16.72 27.77 7.66
CA ALA A 11 17.05 26.40 8.05
C ALA A 11 16.21 25.48 7.17
N THR A 12 16.86 24.74 6.27
CA THR A 12 16.22 23.59 5.62
C THR A 12 15.85 22.62 6.74
N ALA A 13 14.57 22.35 6.92
CA ALA A 13 14.16 21.31 7.85
C ALA A 13 14.75 19.98 7.37
N ASP A 14 15.51 19.31 8.24
CA ASP A 14 16.12 18.03 7.92
C ASP A 14 15.03 16.96 7.72
N ASN A 15 15.25 16.05 6.77
CA ASN A 15 14.35 14.92 6.54
C ASN A 15 14.28 14.05 7.80
N ALA A 16 13.06 13.65 8.20
CA ALA A 16 12.88 12.77 9.35
C ALA A 16 12.69 11.33 8.88
N THR A 17 13.63 10.44 9.25
CA THR A 17 13.55 9.01 8.95
C THR A 17 13.21 8.21 10.19
N THR A 18 12.23 7.32 10.08
CA THR A 18 11.86 6.35 11.11
C THR A 18 11.93 4.94 10.54
N THR A 19 12.58 4.02 11.26
CA THR A 19 12.65 2.61 10.90
C THR A 19 11.84 1.79 11.88
N ARG A 20 10.95 0.94 11.37
CA ARG A 20 10.24 -0.09 12.15
C ARG A 20 10.64 -1.46 11.62
N THR A 21 11.15 -2.33 12.49
CA THR A 21 11.54 -3.69 12.11
C THR A 21 10.45 -4.68 12.47
N PHE A 22 9.93 -5.39 11.47
CA PHE A 22 8.93 -6.43 11.63
C PHE A 22 9.54 -7.82 11.54
N ALA A 23 8.98 -8.76 12.30
CA ALA A 23 9.33 -10.17 12.19
C ALA A 23 8.39 -10.85 11.19
N VAL A 24 8.95 -11.55 10.21
CA VAL A 24 8.23 -12.49 9.34
C VAL A 24 8.92 -13.82 9.54
N GLY A 25 8.37 -14.67 10.41
CA GLY A 25 9.09 -15.86 10.88
C GLY A 25 10.38 -15.49 11.60
N ASP A 26 11.51 -16.01 11.13
CA ASP A 26 12.85 -15.63 11.58
C ASP A 26 13.45 -14.44 10.80
N ALA A 27 12.83 -14.03 9.69
CA ALA A 27 13.28 -12.89 8.91
C ALA A 27 12.94 -11.57 9.61
N ARG A 28 13.79 -10.58 9.37
CA ARG A 28 13.63 -9.20 9.84
C ARG A 28 13.52 -8.31 8.63
N ILE A 29 12.41 -7.58 8.54
CA ILE A 29 12.15 -6.64 7.45
C ILE A 29 12.06 -5.25 8.09
N ASP A 30 12.91 -4.35 7.65
CA ASP A 30 12.86 -2.96 8.04
C ASP A 30 11.91 -2.22 7.09
N VAL A 31 10.89 -1.59 7.65
CA VAL A 31 10.07 -0.61 6.93
C VAL A 31 10.60 0.77 7.32
N VAL A 32 11.24 1.42 6.35
CA VAL A 32 11.88 2.72 6.52
C VAL A 32 10.96 3.78 5.94
N ALA A 33 10.45 4.67 6.80
CA ALA A 33 9.65 5.81 6.37
C ALA A 33 10.47 7.09 6.49
N THR A 34 10.66 7.80 5.38
CA THR A 34 11.31 9.12 5.33
C THR A 34 10.28 10.18 4.98
N VAL A 35 10.15 11.19 5.86
CA VAL A 35 9.29 12.35 5.67
C VAL A 35 10.13 13.51 5.17
N PHE A 36 9.73 14.05 4.02
CA PHE A 36 10.32 15.21 3.39
C PHE A 36 9.44 16.44 3.69
N PRO A 37 9.96 17.46 4.37
CA PRO A 37 9.18 18.64 4.70
C PRO A 37 8.87 19.45 3.44
N ALA A 38 7.60 19.80 3.24
CA ALA A 38 7.21 20.72 2.18
C ALA A 38 7.40 22.18 2.60
N THR A 39 7.74 23.04 1.64
CA THR A 39 7.80 24.50 1.83
C THR A 39 6.45 25.18 1.62
N THR A 40 5.49 24.47 1.01
CA THR A 40 4.08 24.84 0.81
C THR A 40 3.17 23.73 1.34
N GLU A 41 1.84 23.87 1.20
CA GLU A 41 0.92 22.75 1.50
C GLU A 41 1.36 21.49 0.73
N PRO A 42 1.72 20.40 1.42
CA PRO A 42 2.26 19.20 0.79
C PRO A 42 1.18 18.47 0.00
N LEU A 43 1.58 17.82 -1.09
CA LEU A 43 0.75 16.78 -1.70
C LEU A 43 0.54 15.67 -0.66
N LYS A 44 -0.70 15.21 -0.50
CA LYS A 44 -1.04 14.08 0.36
C LYS A 44 -0.75 12.77 -0.37
N VAL A 45 0.53 12.46 -0.52
CA VAL A 45 1.01 11.30 -1.27
C VAL A 45 1.94 10.45 -0.42
N ALA A 46 1.81 9.13 -0.54
CA ALA A 46 2.78 8.17 -0.01
C ALA A 46 3.44 7.45 -1.18
N PHE A 47 4.76 7.61 -1.27
CA PHE A 47 5.60 6.84 -2.17
C PHE A 47 6.01 5.54 -1.48
N VAL A 48 6.01 4.43 -2.22
CA VAL A 48 6.38 3.13 -1.71
C VAL A 48 7.30 2.39 -2.68
N SER A 49 8.36 1.79 -2.15
CA SER A 49 9.20 0.82 -2.85
C SER A 49 9.24 -0.47 -2.03
N VAL A 50 8.83 -1.58 -2.65
CA VAL A 50 8.66 -2.87 -1.95
C VAL A 50 9.73 -3.90 -2.28
N HIS A 51 10.52 -3.71 -3.34
CA HIS A 51 11.68 -4.55 -3.63
C HIS A 51 12.96 -3.83 -3.20
N ASP A 52 13.83 -4.54 -2.48
CA ASP A 52 15.07 -3.99 -1.91
C ASP A 52 16.16 -3.78 -2.98
N ASP A 53 15.98 -4.34 -4.18
CA ASP A 53 16.92 -4.25 -5.31
C ASP A 53 16.62 -3.09 -6.29
N GLU A 54 15.63 -2.24 -5.99
CA GLU A 54 15.18 -1.11 -6.83
C GLU A 54 15.72 0.26 -6.37
N GLU A 55 17.02 0.34 -6.05
CA GLU A 55 17.66 1.55 -5.47
C GLU A 55 17.52 2.81 -6.36
N THR A 56 17.52 2.65 -7.69
CA THR A 56 17.40 3.78 -8.62
C THR A 56 16.07 4.52 -8.48
N ALA A 57 14.98 3.78 -8.30
CA ALA A 57 13.65 4.31 -8.10
C ALA A 57 13.53 5.07 -6.76
N VAL A 58 14.16 4.56 -5.71
CA VAL A 58 14.25 5.22 -4.40
C VAL A 58 15.01 6.55 -4.49
N GLU A 59 16.15 6.57 -5.19
CA GLU A 59 16.93 7.81 -5.40
C GLU A 59 16.13 8.86 -6.17
N ALA A 60 15.45 8.46 -7.25
CA ALA A 60 14.63 9.34 -8.07
C ALA A 60 13.49 9.98 -7.26
N ALA A 61 12.81 9.18 -6.43
CA ALA A 61 11.77 9.70 -5.55
C ALA A 61 12.33 10.64 -4.48
N GLY A 62 13.50 10.35 -3.91
CA GLY A 62 14.17 11.23 -2.97
C GLY A 62 14.53 12.60 -3.58
N ASP A 63 14.89 12.65 -4.87
CA ASP A 63 15.12 13.93 -5.58
C ASP A 63 13.85 14.78 -5.69
N VAL A 64 12.74 14.15 -6.05
CA VAL A 64 11.47 14.85 -6.27
C VAL A 64 10.83 15.25 -4.93
N LEU A 65 10.85 14.37 -3.94
CA LEU A 65 10.26 14.62 -2.62
C LEU A 65 11.02 15.68 -1.82
N ARG A 66 12.33 15.87 -2.06
CA ARG A 66 13.07 17.01 -1.48
C ARG A 66 12.50 18.36 -1.91
N ASP A 67 11.97 18.46 -3.13
CA ASP A 67 11.40 19.71 -3.65
C ASP A 67 9.93 19.87 -3.25
N LEU A 68 9.16 18.77 -3.28
CA LEU A 68 7.71 18.80 -3.14
C LEU A 68 7.20 18.51 -1.72
N GLY A 69 8.05 17.92 -0.89
CA GLY A 69 7.66 17.27 0.36
C GLY A 69 6.79 16.02 0.13
N GLY A 70 6.54 15.28 1.22
CA GLY A 70 5.76 14.04 1.20
C GLY A 70 6.42 12.94 2.03
N ARG A 71 6.04 11.70 1.77
CA ARG A 71 6.57 10.52 2.47
C ARG A 71 7.03 9.46 1.47
N LEU A 72 8.20 8.88 1.74
CA LEU A 72 8.70 7.68 1.09
C LEU A 72 8.74 6.54 2.10
N VAL A 73 8.21 5.37 1.74
CA VAL A 73 8.25 4.14 2.54
C VAL A 73 8.98 3.07 1.74
N GLU A 74 10.04 2.53 2.32
CA GLU A 74 10.89 1.52 1.69
C GLU A 74 10.86 0.25 2.53
N LEU A 75 10.80 -0.91 1.87
CA LEU A 75 11.09 -2.19 2.50
C LEU A 75 12.57 -2.49 2.30
N ARG A 76 13.29 -2.74 3.40
CA ARG A 76 14.69 -3.17 3.39
C ARG A 76 14.81 -4.51 4.08
N HIS A 77 15.50 -5.45 3.43
CA HIS A 77 15.73 -6.78 3.97
C HIS A 77 17.12 -7.31 3.61
N THR A 78 17.22 -8.16 2.60
CA THR A 78 18.41 -8.94 2.25
C THR A 78 19.13 -8.41 1.02
N GLY A 79 18.56 -7.41 0.33
CA GLY A 79 19.00 -6.94 -0.99
C GLY A 79 18.52 -7.83 -2.15
N ASP A 80 17.72 -8.86 -1.88
CA ASP A 80 17.11 -9.72 -2.91
C ASP A 80 15.71 -9.19 -3.26
N ARG A 81 15.16 -9.63 -4.40
CA ARG A 81 13.76 -9.35 -4.78
C ARG A 81 12.74 -10.01 -3.85
N GLU A 82 13.03 -11.21 -3.39
CA GLU A 82 12.10 -12.06 -2.65
C GLU A 82 12.46 -12.10 -1.16
N VAL A 83 11.45 -12.15 -0.29
CA VAL A 83 11.66 -12.32 1.15
C VAL A 83 11.59 -13.80 1.50
N ALA A 84 12.70 -14.34 1.98
CA ALA A 84 12.76 -15.69 2.55
C ALA A 84 12.64 -15.65 4.07
N PHE A 85 11.91 -16.59 4.65
CA PHE A 85 11.77 -16.74 6.09
C PHE A 85 11.49 -18.18 6.50
N ARG A 86 11.70 -18.51 7.77
CA ARG A 86 11.43 -19.83 8.32
C ARG A 86 10.36 -19.79 9.41
N LEU A 87 9.52 -20.81 9.40
CA LEU A 87 8.61 -21.14 10.50
C LEU A 87 8.96 -22.55 11.01
N GLY A 88 9.61 -22.62 12.17
CA GLY A 88 10.18 -23.85 12.68
C GLY A 88 11.24 -24.42 11.73
N SER A 89 11.01 -25.61 11.19
CA SER A 89 11.93 -26.26 10.25
C SER A 89 11.62 -25.98 8.77
N THR A 90 10.52 -25.30 8.46
CA THR A 90 10.07 -25.06 7.08
C THR A 90 10.53 -23.70 6.60
N GLU A 91 11.12 -23.65 5.41
CA GLU A 91 11.44 -22.40 4.72
C GLU A 91 10.28 -21.99 3.81
N HIS A 92 9.97 -20.71 3.83
CA HIS A 92 8.95 -20.04 3.04
C HIS A 92 9.57 -18.87 2.29
N ARG A 93 8.94 -18.50 1.18
CA ARG A 93 9.36 -17.38 0.35
C ARG A 93 8.16 -16.67 -0.24
N ILE A 94 8.25 -15.35 -0.35
CA ILE A 94 7.22 -14.49 -0.94
C ILE A 94 7.87 -13.44 -1.84
N ASP A 95 7.10 -12.97 -2.82
CA ASP A 95 7.36 -11.69 -3.49
C ASP A 95 6.59 -10.61 -2.69
N PRO A 96 7.27 -9.58 -2.15
CA PRO A 96 6.63 -8.54 -1.33
C PRO A 96 5.62 -7.69 -2.11
N ASN A 97 5.65 -7.69 -3.45
CA ASN A 97 4.62 -7.07 -4.29
C ASN A 97 3.43 -7.98 -4.58
N ARG A 98 3.28 -9.11 -3.87
CA ARG A 98 2.19 -10.10 -4.06
C ARG A 98 1.42 -10.39 -2.78
N ILE A 99 1.58 -9.58 -1.73
CA ILE A 99 1.07 -9.88 -0.37
C ILE A 99 -0.17 -9.09 0.05
N PHE A 100 -0.65 -8.17 -0.78
CA PHE A 100 -1.68 -7.21 -0.39
C PHE A 100 -3.10 -7.79 -0.40
N THR A 101 -3.32 -8.92 -1.08
CA THR A 101 -4.59 -9.65 -1.03
C THR A 101 -4.41 -11.07 -0.47
N PRO A 102 -5.46 -11.66 0.14
CA PRO A 102 -5.40 -13.07 0.57
C PRO A 102 -5.10 -14.04 -0.57
N ALA A 103 -5.68 -13.80 -1.76
CA ALA A 103 -5.43 -14.64 -2.94
C ALA A 103 -3.96 -14.54 -3.40
N GLY A 104 -3.42 -13.32 -3.42
CA GLY A 104 -2.01 -13.04 -3.69
C GLY A 104 -1.06 -13.74 -2.73
N ARG A 105 -1.24 -13.55 -1.41
CA ARG A 105 -0.42 -14.21 -0.38
C ARG A 105 -0.41 -15.71 -0.54
N ARG A 106 -1.58 -16.31 -0.74
CA ARG A 106 -1.71 -17.74 -0.99
C ARG A 106 -0.94 -18.17 -2.24
N ALA A 107 -1.09 -17.43 -3.34
CA ALA A 107 -0.45 -17.73 -4.62
C ALA A 107 1.08 -17.60 -4.55
N THR A 108 1.61 -16.52 -3.98
CA THR A 108 3.07 -16.31 -3.87
C THR A 108 3.72 -17.37 -2.97
N LEU A 109 3.11 -17.70 -1.82
CA LEU A 109 3.61 -18.76 -0.94
C LEU A 109 3.59 -20.15 -1.63
N ALA A 110 2.54 -20.44 -2.39
CA ALA A 110 2.41 -21.70 -3.11
C ALA A 110 3.39 -21.80 -4.30
N ALA A 111 3.66 -20.70 -4.98
CA ALA A 111 4.53 -20.65 -6.15
C ALA A 111 6.01 -20.73 -5.76
N LEU A 112 6.42 -20.04 -4.69
CA LEU A 112 7.82 -19.91 -4.29
C LEU A 112 8.22 -20.88 -3.16
N SER A 113 7.26 -21.53 -2.49
CA SER A 113 7.54 -22.46 -1.39
C SER A 113 6.42 -23.51 -1.19
N THR A 114 5.88 -23.62 0.02
CA THR A 114 4.70 -24.42 0.34
C THR A 114 3.75 -23.55 1.15
N TRP A 115 2.54 -23.35 0.63
CA TRP A 115 1.52 -22.62 1.38
C TRP A 115 1.13 -23.39 2.64
N SER A 116 1.04 -22.66 3.75
CA SER A 116 0.44 -23.13 5.00
C SER A 116 -0.27 -21.96 5.66
N GLN A 117 -1.34 -22.24 6.41
CA GLN A 117 -2.07 -21.18 7.13
C GLN A 117 -1.16 -20.38 8.08
N PRO A 118 -0.23 -20.98 8.84
CA PRO A 118 0.68 -20.21 9.69
C PRO A 118 1.61 -19.26 8.90
N ALA A 119 2.08 -19.67 7.73
CA ALA A 119 2.89 -18.80 6.87
C ALA A 119 2.08 -17.62 6.33
N ASP A 120 0.85 -17.88 5.87
CA ASP A 120 -0.07 -16.84 5.40
C ASP A 120 -0.43 -15.86 6.52
N ASP A 121 -0.73 -16.34 7.73
CA ASP A 121 -1.08 -15.49 8.88
C ASP A 121 0.08 -14.54 9.26
N VAL A 122 1.33 -15.00 9.20
CA VAL A 122 2.52 -14.17 9.48
C VAL A 122 2.73 -13.13 8.38
N VAL A 123 2.57 -13.51 7.12
CA VAL A 123 2.67 -12.57 5.99
C VAL A 123 1.53 -11.55 6.03
N ALA A 124 0.30 -11.96 6.37
CA ALA A 124 -0.86 -11.08 6.53
C ALA A 124 -0.61 -10.02 7.61
N ALA A 125 -0.10 -10.42 8.78
CA ALA A 125 0.23 -9.48 9.86
C ALA A 125 1.29 -8.46 9.43
N PHE A 126 2.29 -8.89 8.64
CA PHE A 126 3.27 -7.97 8.07
C PHE A 126 2.65 -7.01 7.03
N THR A 127 1.78 -7.51 6.16
CA THR A 127 1.04 -6.67 5.20
C THR A 127 0.24 -5.57 5.93
N ASP A 128 -0.45 -5.91 7.02
CA ASP A 128 -1.24 -4.95 7.80
C ASP A 128 -0.36 -3.84 8.41
N GLU A 129 0.81 -4.19 8.94
CA GLU A 129 1.79 -3.23 9.47
C GLU A 129 2.40 -2.33 8.39
N LEU A 130 2.64 -2.88 7.20
CA LEU A 130 3.10 -2.10 6.04
C LEU A 130 2.04 -1.08 5.60
N LEU A 131 0.79 -1.52 5.42
CA LEU A 131 -0.33 -0.64 5.08
C LEU A 131 -0.54 0.46 6.14
N SER A 132 -0.41 0.12 7.43
CA SER A 132 -0.46 1.10 8.52
C SER A 132 0.66 2.15 8.40
N THR A 133 1.88 1.72 8.05
CA THR A 133 3.04 2.63 7.90
C THR A 133 2.90 3.57 6.69
N LEU A 134 2.23 3.12 5.63
CA LEU A 134 1.87 3.96 4.48
C LEU A 134 0.88 5.08 4.84
N ALA A 135 0.22 5.01 6.00
CA ALA A 135 -0.82 5.95 6.44
C ALA A 135 -1.87 6.19 5.32
N ILE A 136 -2.35 5.08 4.76
CA ILE A 136 -3.30 5.03 3.63
C ILE A 136 -4.55 5.90 3.80
N ASP A 137 -4.97 6.17 5.04
CA ASP A 137 -6.14 7.01 5.33
C ASP A 137 -5.84 8.52 5.24
N ASP A 138 -4.57 8.91 5.32
CA ASP A 138 -4.11 10.29 5.29
C ASP A 138 -3.61 10.76 3.92
N VAL A 139 -3.58 9.86 2.94
CA VAL A 139 -3.13 10.13 1.57
C VAL A 139 -4.28 10.14 0.57
N ASP A 140 -4.15 11.00 -0.44
CA ASP A 140 -5.07 11.07 -1.57
C ASP A 140 -4.62 10.14 -2.72
N VAL A 141 -3.32 9.83 -2.81
CA VAL A 141 -2.74 8.92 -3.82
C VAL A 141 -1.58 8.10 -3.23
N ILE A 142 -1.53 6.82 -3.55
CA ILE A 142 -0.37 5.95 -3.31
C ILE A 142 0.44 5.82 -4.60
N VAL A 143 1.75 6.02 -4.51
CA VAL A 143 2.69 5.94 -5.64
C VAL A 143 3.67 4.81 -5.41
N ALA A 144 3.50 3.67 -6.08
CA ALA A 144 4.50 2.60 -6.10
C ALA A 144 5.59 2.92 -7.11
N LEU A 145 6.82 2.62 -6.72
CA LEU A 145 8.02 2.87 -7.50
C LEU A 145 8.67 1.54 -7.82
N HIS A 146 8.95 1.31 -9.10
CA HIS A 146 9.63 0.11 -9.58
C HIS A 146 10.68 0.46 -10.63
N ASN A 147 11.62 -0.47 -10.81
CA ASN A 147 12.47 -0.49 -12.00
C ASN A 147 12.33 -1.83 -12.69
N ASN A 148 11.94 -1.82 -13.95
CA ASN A 148 11.85 -3.02 -14.77
C ASN A 148 13.15 -3.26 -15.56
N THR A 149 13.25 -4.47 -16.10
CA THR A 149 14.29 -4.86 -17.04
C THR A 149 13.69 -5.03 -18.42
N PRO A 150 14.46 -4.78 -19.50
CA PRO A 150 13.95 -4.88 -20.87
C PRO A 150 13.21 -6.19 -21.18
N ASP A 151 12.20 -6.07 -22.04
CA ASP A 151 11.54 -7.16 -22.79
C ASP A 151 10.66 -8.15 -22.00
N ARG A 152 10.42 -7.96 -20.70
CA ARG A 152 9.55 -8.87 -19.90
C ARG A 152 8.25 -8.27 -19.40
N TYR A 153 8.23 -6.98 -19.08
CA TYR A 153 7.06 -6.31 -18.50
C TYR A 153 7.00 -4.86 -18.97
N THR A 154 6.26 -4.64 -20.06
CA THR A 154 6.19 -3.36 -20.75
C THR A 154 4.76 -2.90 -20.94
N ALA A 155 4.57 -1.61 -21.21
CA ALA A 155 3.26 -1.03 -21.53
C ALA A 155 2.55 -1.76 -22.69
N ALA A 156 3.32 -2.34 -23.62
CA ALA A 156 2.78 -3.08 -24.76
C ALA A 156 2.07 -4.38 -24.36
N ASN A 157 2.38 -4.98 -23.19
CA ASN A 157 1.68 -6.17 -22.73
C ASN A 157 0.19 -5.94 -22.43
N TYR A 158 -0.19 -4.69 -22.15
CA TYR A 158 -1.56 -4.27 -21.88
C TYR A 158 -2.34 -3.86 -23.14
N ALA A 159 -1.65 -3.63 -24.27
CA ALA A 159 -2.30 -3.26 -25.51
C ALA A 159 -3.23 -4.39 -26.02
N PRO A 160 -4.23 -4.08 -26.86
CA PRO A 160 -5.14 -5.09 -27.40
C PRO A 160 -4.39 -6.28 -28.04
N GLY A 161 -4.66 -7.50 -27.54
CA GLY A 161 -4.00 -8.73 -27.96
C GLY A 161 -2.73 -9.10 -27.17
N GLY A 162 -2.28 -8.24 -26.24
CA GLY A 162 -1.21 -8.53 -25.31
C GLY A 162 -1.62 -9.50 -24.18
N SER A 163 -0.63 -10.05 -23.49
CA SER A 163 -0.84 -11.03 -22.40
C SER A 163 -1.60 -10.47 -21.20
N LEU A 164 -1.56 -9.15 -20.98
CA LEU A 164 -2.20 -8.44 -19.87
C LEU A 164 -3.34 -7.54 -20.35
N ALA A 165 -3.81 -7.71 -21.59
CA ALA A 165 -4.85 -6.86 -22.16
C ALA A 165 -6.16 -6.87 -21.35
N ALA A 166 -6.46 -7.98 -20.67
CA ALA A 166 -7.63 -8.09 -19.79
C ALA A 166 -7.51 -7.23 -18.54
N ASP A 167 -6.30 -6.92 -18.08
CA ASP A 167 -6.08 -6.13 -16.86
C ASP A 167 -6.21 -4.62 -17.12
N ALA A 168 -6.29 -4.19 -18.39
CA ALA A 168 -6.39 -2.80 -18.79
C ALA A 168 -7.79 -2.42 -19.29
N ALA A 169 -8.35 -1.35 -18.74
CA ALA A 169 -9.57 -0.74 -19.23
C ALA A 169 -9.28 0.21 -20.40
N ARG A 170 -8.15 0.92 -20.32
CA ARG A 170 -7.65 1.87 -21.33
C ARG A 170 -6.13 1.81 -21.37
N VAL A 171 -5.57 2.02 -22.55
CA VAL A 171 -4.13 2.09 -22.77
C VAL A 171 -3.84 3.30 -23.65
N SER A 172 -2.89 4.13 -23.24
CA SER A 172 -2.31 5.22 -24.02
C SER A 172 -0.82 4.92 -24.15
N LEU A 173 -0.30 4.71 -25.35
CA LEU A 173 1.12 4.49 -25.57
C LEU A 173 1.77 5.73 -26.18
N ARG A 174 2.92 6.15 -25.63
CA ARG A 174 3.75 7.21 -26.19
C ARG A 174 4.38 6.74 -27.52
N PRO A 175 4.08 7.36 -28.67
CA PRO A 175 4.68 6.96 -29.93
C PRO A 175 6.20 7.18 -29.91
N GLY A 176 6.98 6.12 -30.16
CA GLY A 176 8.44 6.17 -30.14
C GLY A 176 9.06 6.43 -28.75
N GLY A 177 8.26 6.36 -27.69
CA GLY A 177 8.75 6.32 -26.32
C GLY A 177 9.25 4.93 -25.95
N ASP A 178 9.98 4.85 -24.84
CA ASP A 178 10.33 3.58 -24.26
C ASP A 178 9.06 2.86 -23.77
N ALA A 179 8.96 1.55 -24.02
CA ALA A 179 7.84 0.75 -23.56
C ALA A 179 8.00 0.32 -22.11
N ASP A 180 9.24 0.37 -21.59
CA ASP A 180 9.58 0.07 -20.21
C ASP A 180 9.28 1.25 -19.27
N ASP A 181 9.21 2.49 -19.80
CA ASP A 181 8.86 3.69 -19.04
C ASP A 181 7.35 4.00 -19.14
N PHE A 182 6.58 3.64 -18.12
CA PHE A 182 5.13 3.85 -18.12
C PHE A 182 4.50 3.98 -16.74
N PHE A 183 3.27 4.50 -16.74
CA PHE A 183 2.41 4.53 -15.56
C PHE A 183 1.33 3.46 -15.64
N PHE A 184 1.08 2.76 -14.54
CA PHE A 184 -0.14 1.96 -14.38
C PHE A 184 -0.98 2.56 -13.25
N VAL A 185 -2.20 2.97 -13.55
CA VAL A 185 -3.03 3.78 -12.64
C VAL A 185 -4.40 3.15 -12.40
N THR A 186 -5.01 3.43 -11.26
CA THR A 186 -6.41 3.05 -10.96
C THR A 186 -7.40 4.19 -11.18
N ASP A 187 -6.92 5.43 -11.28
CA ASP A 187 -7.78 6.61 -11.43
C ASP A 187 -7.85 7.11 -12.89
N PRO A 188 -9.05 7.23 -13.47
CA PRO A 188 -9.22 7.74 -14.84
C PRO A 188 -8.77 9.19 -15.04
N GLY A 189 -8.85 10.05 -14.01
CA GLY A 189 -8.42 11.44 -14.10
C GLY A 189 -6.89 11.57 -14.19
N LEU A 190 -6.16 10.77 -13.40
CA LEU A 190 -4.71 10.63 -13.52
C LEU A 190 -4.32 10.02 -14.86
N PHE A 191 -5.08 9.03 -15.35
CA PHE A 191 -4.85 8.50 -16.69
C PHE A 191 -4.90 9.62 -17.74
N ASP A 192 -5.96 10.41 -17.76
CA ASP A 192 -6.15 11.47 -18.74
C ASP A 192 -5.07 12.55 -18.62
N ALA A 193 -4.75 12.95 -17.38
CA ALA A 193 -3.75 13.97 -17.09
C ALA A 193 -2.32 13.55 -17.50
N LEU A 194 -1.92 12.31 -17.24
CA LEU A 194 -0.60 11.79 -17.60
C LEU A 194 -0.49 11.51 -19.10
N ALA A 195 -1.54 10.96 -19.72
CA ALA A 195 -1.58 10.75 -21.16
C ALA A 195 -1.49 12.08 -21.94
N ALA A 196 -2.16 13.13 -21.45
CA ALA A 196 -2.07 14.48 -22.04
C ALA A 196 -0.66 15.10 -21.94
N ARG A 197 0.14 14.65 -20.97
CA ARG A 197 1.56 15.01 -20.83
C ARG A 197 2.49 14.15 -21.71
N GLY A 198 1.93 13.23 -22.49
CA GLY A 198 2.67 12.43 -23.47
C GLY A 198 3.26 11.14 -22.93
N HIS A 199 2.87 10.70 -21.73
CA HIS A 199 3.35 9.45 -21.12
C HIS A 199 2.62 8.22 -21.64
N SER A 200 3.29 7.07 -21.59
CA SER A 200 2.62 5.77 -21.69
C SER A 200 1.87 5.51 -20.38
N VAL A 201 0.56 5.25 -20.46
CA VAL A 201 -0.31 5.07 -19.30
C VAL A 201 -1.30 3.94 -19.53
N ILE A 202 -1.48 3.11 -18.51
CA ILE A 202 -2.46 2.04 -18.46
C ILE A 202 -3.44 2.33 -17.32
N LEU A 203 -4.74 2.27 -17.62
CA LEU A 203 -5.79 2.31 -16.60
C LEU A 203 -6.17 0.87 -16.25
N GLN A 204 -6.08 0.49 -14.98
CA GLN A 204 -6.52 -0.80 -14.46
C GLN A 204 -8.01 -1.03 -14.77
N ASN A 205 -8.35 -2.26 -15.18
CA ASN A 205 -9.73 -2.69 -15.31
C ASN A 205 -10.20 -3.37 -14.03
N GLU A 206 -10.88 -2.64 -13.15
CA GLU A 206 -11.39 -3.19 -11.88
C GLU A 206 -12.34 -4.39 -12.05
N ALA A 207 -12.95 -4.56 -13.23
CA ALA A 207 -13.86 -5.68 -13.49
C ALA A 207 -13.14 -6.97 -13.90
N THR A 208 -11.94 -6.88 -14.46
CA THR A 208 -11.27 -8.02 -15.09
C THR A 208 -9.81 -8.20 -14.68
N VAL A 209 -9.24 -7.26 -13.93
CA VAL A 209 -7.87 -7.36 -13.41
C VAL A 209 -7.71 -8.65 -12.61
N ASN A 210 -6.69 -9.42 -12.96
CA ASN A 210 -6.35 -10.62 -12.22
C ASN A 210 -5.88 -10.26 -10.79
N ASP A 211 -6.43 -10.94 -9.78
CA ASP A 211 -5.98 -10.77 -8.39
C ASP A 211 -4.63 -11.48 -8.19
N ASP A 212 -3.58 -10.74 -8.46
CA ASP A 212 -2.20 -11.18 -8.32
C ASP A 212 -1.56 -10.80 -6.98
N GLY A 213 -2.31 -10.18 -6.07
CA GLY A 213 -1.79 -9.73 -4.78
C GLY A 213 -1.06 -8.40 -4.76
N SER A 214 -1.03 -7.68 -5.88
CA SER A 214 -0.39 -6.36 -5.97
C SER A 214 -1.10 -5.30 -5.14
N LEU A 215 -0.35 -4.26 -4.79
CA LEU A 215 -0.92 -3.09 -4.12
C LEU A 215 -1.94 -2.36 -5.00
N SER A 216 -1.83 -2.43 -6.33
CA SER A 216 -2.80 -1.83 -7.26
C SER A 216 -4.17 -2.49 -7.16
N VAL A 217 -4.22 -3.83 -7.09
CA VAL A 217 -5.48 -4.59 -6.93
C VAL A 217 -6.12 -4.26 -5.58
N TRP A 218 -5.32 -4.20 -4.51
CA TRP A 218 -5.82 -3.84 -3.18
C TRP A 218 -6.32 -2.39 -3.13
N CYS A 219 -5.59 -1.44 -3.72
CA CYS A 219 -5.99 -0.04 -3.77
C CYS A 219 -7.25 0.18 -4.61
N GLY A 220 -7.36 -0.46 -5.78
CA GLY A 220 -8.54 -0.40 -6.64
C GLY A 220 -9.81 -0.87 -5.90
N ARG A 221 -9.68 -2.00 -5.19
CA ARG A 221 -10.68 -2.52 -4.26
C ARG A 221 -11.08 -1.55 -3.15
N MET A 222 -10.11 -0.86 -2.56
CA MET A 222 -10.33 0.13 -1.51
C MET A 222 -10.77 1.51 -2.03
N GLN A 223 -10.84 1.67 -3.35
CA GLN A 223 -11.08 2.96 -4.01
C GLN A 223 -10.08 4.03 -3.58
N ILE A 224 -8.82 3.61 -3.38
CA ILE A 224 -7.68 4.49 -3.12
C ILE A 224 -6.98 4.71 -4.46
N PRO A 225 -6.85 5.95 -4.96
CA PRO A 225 -6.08 6.24 -6.15
C PRO A 225 -4.65 5.72 -6.00
N TYR A 226 -4.23 4.94 -6.98
CA TYR A 226 -2.94 4.29 -7.02
C TYR A 226 -2.26 4.55 -8.36
N VAL A 227 -0.95 4.76 -8.31
CA VAL A 227 -0.08 4.87 -9.46
C VAL A 227 1.14 3.98 -9.24
N ASN A 228 1.40 3.07 -10.17
CA ASN A 228 2.68 2.44 -10.31
C ASN A 228 3.51 3.20 -11.35
N VAL A 229 4.78 3.45 -11.03
CA VAL A 229 5.75 4.11 -11.91
C VAL A 229 6.84 3.11 -12.25
N GLU A 230 6.80 2.60 -13.47
CA GLU A 230 7.82 1.72 -14.04
C GLU A 230 8.78 2.55 -14.86
N ALA A 231 10.08 2.40 -14.60
CA ALA A 231 11.13 2.97 -15.43
C ALA A 231 12.27 1.96 -15.61
N GLU A 232 12.86 1.91 -16.79
CA GLU A 232 13.95 0.96 -17.08
C GLU A 232 15.12 1.15 -16.09
N HIS A 233 15.76 0.05 -15.70
CA HIS A 233 16.96 0.11 -14.88
C HIS A 233 18.03 1.03 -15.50
N GLY A 234 18.42 2.07 -14.77
CA GLY A 234 19.36 3.10 -15.23
C GLY A 234 18.70 4.38 -15.78
N HIS A 235 17.38 4.42 -15.94
CA HIS A 235 16.63 5.59 -16.44
C HIS A 235 16.27 6.60 -15.33
N ARG A 236 17.19 6.88 -14.39
CA ARG A 236 16.91 7.81 -13.26
C ARG A 236 16.40 9.18 -13.71
N THR A 237 17.00 9.76 -14.76
CA THR A 237 16.60 11.08 -15.28
C THR A 237 15.17 11.08 -15.81
N GLU A 238 14.77 10.03 -16.53
CA GLU A 238 13.40 9.88 -17.04
C GLU A 238 12.44 9.66 -15.87
N GLN A 239 12.79 8.79 -14.92
CA GLN A 239 11.95 8.53 -13.75
C GLN A 239 11.74 9.79 -12.90
N VAL A 240 12.75 10.64 -12.71
CA VAL A 240 12.58 11.95 -12.07
C VAL A 240 11.61 12.86 -12.85
N ALA A 241 11.69 12.87 -14.18
CA ALA A 241 10.78 13.66 -15.02
C ALA A 241 9.33 13.14 -14.91
N MET A 242 9.14 11.82 -15.00
CA MET A 242 7.87 11.14 -14.78
C MET A 242 7.27 11.49 -13.42
N LEU A 243 8.04 11.42 -12.35
CA LEU A 243 7.58 11.73 -10.99
C LEU A 243 7.18 13.21 -10.81
N ARG A 244 7.88 14.15 -11.44
CA ARG A 244 7.49 15.57 -11.43
C ARG A 244 6.19 15.82 -12.17
N ASP A 245 6.01 15.19 -13.34
CA ASP A 245 4.78 15.28 -14.11
C ASP A 245 3.59 14.64 -13.38
N LEU A 246 3.81 13.51 -12.71
CA LEU A 246 2.83 12.89 -11.84
C LEU A 246 2.42 13.81 -10.69
N ALA A 247 3.38 14.43 -10.00
CA ALA A 247 3.07 15.35 -8.94
C ALA A 247 2.24 16.55 -9.42
N ALA A 248 2.55 17.10 -10.59
CA ALA A 248 1.74 18.15 -11.21
C ALA A 248 0.32 17.66 -11.54
N ALA A 249 0.19 16.45 -12.10
CA ALA A 249 -1.11 15.84 -12.39
C ALA A 249 -1.95 15.60 -11.12
N ILE A 250 -1.32 15.21 -10.01
CA ILE A 250 -2.00 15.06 -8.71
C ILE A 250 -2.45 16.43 -8.18
N ALA A 251 -1.59 17.46 -8.26
CA ALA A 251 -1.90 18.80 -7.77
C ALA A 251 -3.07 19.48 -8.51
N GLU A 252 -3.25 19.15 -9.79
CA GLU A 252 -4.34 19.69 -10.62
C GLU A 252 -5.70 19.03 -10.35
N ARG A 253 -5.73 17.91 -9.63
CA ARG A 253 -6.97 17.19 -9.32
C ARG A 253 -7.68 17.83 -8.11
N PRO A 254 -9.03 17.89 -8.13
CA PRO A 254 -9.78 18.20 -6.93
C PRO A 254 -9.55 17.10 -5.86
N PRO A 255 -9.52 17.44 -4.57
CA PRO A 255 -9.25 16.47 -3.50
C PRO A 255 -10.27 15.33 -3.50
N HIS A 256 -9.78 14.09 -3.52
CA HIS A 256 -10.58 12.88 -3.74
C HIS A 256 -11.43 12.47 -2.51
N ARG A 257 -11.25 13.12 -1.35
CA ARG A 257 -11.95 12.77 -0.10
C ARG A 257 -13.48 12.89 -0.16
N GLY A 258 -14.03 13.68 -1.09
CA GLY A 258 -15.47 13.90 -1.22
C GLY A 258 -16.29 12.75 -1.82
N SER A 259 -15.64 11.71 -2.38
CA SER A 259 -16.31 10.69 -3.21
C SER A 259 -16.12 9.25 -2.74
N ARG A 260 -15.60 9.00 -1.54
CA ARG A 260 -15.63 7.66 -0.93
C ARG A 260 -17.06 7.37 -0.44
N THR A 261 -18.02 7.26 -1.35
CA THR A 261 -19.30 6.60 -1.04
C THR A 261 -18.97 5.19 -0.59
N ALA A 262 -19.47 4.79 0.58
CA ALA A 262 -19.32 3.44 1.10
C ALA A 262 -19.93 2.44 0.10
N ALA A 263 -19.12 2.00 -0.87
CA ALA A 263 -19.37 0.78 -1.62
C ALA A 263 -19.31 -0.38 -0.62
N ALA A 264 -19.90 -1.52 -0.99
CA ALA A 264 -19.72 -2.75 -0.24
C ALA A 264 -18.20 -2.97 -0.01
N PRO A 265 -17.78 -3.41 1.19
CA PRO A 265 -16.38 -3.63 1.46
C PRO A 265 -15.81 -4.55 0.38
N PRO A 266 -14.61 -4.27 -0.15
CA PRO A 266 -14.03 -5.13 -1.17
C PRO A 266 -13.87 -6.57 -0.67
N PRO A 267 -13.85 -7.57 -1.57
CA PRO A 267 -13.67 -8.97 -1.20
C PRO A 267 -12.41 -9.15 -0.35
N GLY A 268 -12.57 -9.73 0.86
CA GLY A 268 -11.49 -9.91 1.83
C GLY A 268 -11.33 -8.78 2.85
N CYS A 269 -12.20 -7.77 2.83
CA CYS A 269 -12.22 -6.67 3.81
C CYS A 269 -13.61 -6.48 4.42
N GLU A 270 -14.37 -7.56 4.44
CA GLU A 270 -15.68 -7.62 5.06
C GLU A 270 -15.54 -7.48 6.58
N LEU A 271 -16.16 -6.44 7.12
CA LEU A 271 -16.35 -6.29 8.55
C LEU A 271 -17.54 -7.15 8.98
N VAL A 272 -17.29 -8.06 9.91
CA VAL A 272 -18.29 -8.96 10.49
C VAL A 272 -18.47 -8.65 11.96
N ASP A 273 -19.70 -8.73 12.45
CA ASP A 273 -19.97 -8.69 13.87
C ASP A 273 -19.32 -9.92 14.52
N LEU A 274 -18.48 -9.73 15.54
CA LEU A 274 -17.88 -10.84 16.28
C LEU A 274 -18.93 -11.80 16.84
N ALA A 275 -20.08 -11.29 17.26
CA ALA A 275 -21.16 -12.10 17.80
C ALA A 275 -21.81 -13.01 16.74
N ASP A 276 -21.79 -12.62 15.46
CA ASP A 276 -22.27 -13.44 14.34
C ASP A 276 -21.28 -14.57 14.01
N ILE A 277 -19.98 -14.36 14.28
CA ILE A 277 -18.93 -15.36 14.05
C ILE A 277 -18.90 -16.41 15.17
N ASP A 278 -18.89 -15.97 16.43
CA ASP A 278 -19.03 -16.85 17.59
C ASP A 278 -19.78 -16.11 18.71
N PRO A 279 -21.04 -16.46 19.01
CA PRO A 279 -21.84 -15.76 20.01
C PRO A 279 -21.34 -15.98 21.45
N SER A 280 -20.30 -16.79 21.66
CA SER A 280 -19.71 -17.01 22.98
C SER A 280 -18.66 -15.96 23.38
N PHE A 281 -18.30 -15.04 22.48
CA PHE A 281 -17.49 -13.89 22.86
C PHE A 281 -18.21 -13.02 23.90
N VAL A 282 -17.48 -12.60 24.93
CA VAL A 282 -17.93 -11.53 25.81
C VAL A 282 -17.43 -10.22 25.20
N ILE A 283 -18.35 -9.35 24.78
CA ILE A 283 -18.01 -8.04 24.20
C ILE A 283 -18.13 -6.97 25.27
N ASP A 284 -17.03 -6.26 25.50
CA ASP A 284 -16.93 -5.15 26.44
C ASP A 284 -16.49 -3.86 25.74
N ASN A 285 -17.41 -3.28 24.95
CA ASN A 285 -17.20 -2.01 24.26
C ASN A 285 -17.61 -0.84 25.17
N ARG A 286 -16.65 -0.32 25.93
CA ARG A 286 -16.84 0.80 26.86
C ARG A 286 -17.22 2.10 26.17
N TYR A 287 -16.76 2.33 24.94
CA TYR A 287 -17.18 3.47 24.12
C TYR A 287 -18.66 3.44 23.74
N ALA A 288 -19.32 2.28 23.83
CA ALA A 288 -20.77 2.16 23.71
C ALA A 288 -21.56 2.57 24.96
N THR A 289 -20.86 2.95 26.04
CA THR A 289 -21.42 3.39 27.33
C THR A 289 -20.82 4.74 27.74
N THR A 290 -21.17 5.28 28.90
CA THR A 290 -20.47 6.44 29.51
C THR A 290 -19.31 6.03 30.40
N ASP A 291 -19.07 4.73 30.61
CA ASP A 291 -17.98 4.21 31.40
C ASP A 291 -16.72 4.04 30.53
N ASN A 292 -16.21 5.17 30.04
CA ASN A 292 -14.98 5.26 29.25
C ASN A 292 -14.24 6.56 29.60
N VAL A 293 -13.01 6.72 29.10
CA VAL A 293 -12.14 7.87 29.41
C VAL A 293 -12.72 9.23 29.02
N THR A 294 -13.66 9.26 28.06
CA THR A 294 -14.31 10.51 27.62
C THR A 294 -15.54 10.86 28.45
N GLY A 295 -16.11 9.90 29.19
CA GLY A 295 -17.39 10.06 29.89
C GLY A 295 -18.61 10.22 28.96
N ILE A 296 -18.42 10.15 27.65
CA ILE A 296 -19.45 10.32 26.63
C ILE A 296 -19.60 9.01 25.87
N ARG A 297 -20.84 8.66 25.52
CA ARG A 297 -21.14 7.53 24.65
C ARG A 297 -20.75 7.88 23.21
N LEU A 298 -19.72 7.23 22.69
CA LEU A 298 -19.25 7.43 21.31
C LEU A 298 -19.96 6.49 20.33
N TYR A 299 -20.28 5.26 20.76
CA TYR A 299 -20.89 4.25 19.90
C TYR A 299 -22.33 3.90 20.31
N PRO A 300 -23.21 3.60 19.33
CA PRO A 300 -24.63 3.36 19.58
C PRO A 300 -24.95 1.94 20.07
N THR A 301 -24.04 0.97 19.96
CA THR A 301 -24.28 -0.44 20.34
C THR A 301 -23.02 -1.06 20.95
N ASN A 302 -23.21 -2.05 21.84
CA ASN A 302 -22.13 -2.87 22.38
C ASN A 302 -21.76 -3.97 21.39
N THR A 303 -21.27 -3.56 20.23
CA THR A 303 -20.88 -4.43 19.12
C THR A 303 -19.44 -4.14 18.77
N ILE A 304 -18.67 -5.18 18.43
CA ILE A 304 -17.34 -5.04 17.86
C ILE A 304 -17.35 -5.74 16.51
N TYR A 305 -17.01 -4.99 15.47
CA TYR A 305 -16.79 -5.52 14.15
C TYR A 305 -15.29 -5.75 13.94
N LEU A 306 -14.94 -6.88 13.35
CA LEU A 306 -13.58 -7.17 12.90
C LEU A 306 -13.60 -7.55 11.42
N GLU A 307 -12.46 -7.41 10.75
CA GLU A 307 -12.28 -8.05 9.45
C GLU A 307 -12.50 -9.57 9.61
N ARG A 308 -13.20 -10.18 8.64
CA ARG A 308 -13.63 -11.58 8.71
C ARG A 308 -12.51 -12.54 9.07
N SER A 309 -11.34 -12.44 8.44
CA SER A 309 -10.20 -13.33 8.72
C SER A 309 -9.68 -13.17 10.15
N ALA A 310 -9.66 -11.94 10.69
CA ALA A 310 -9.32 -11.67 12.08
C ALA A 310 -10.36 -12.26 13.04
N ALA A 311 -11.65 -12.10 12.75
CA ALA A 311 -12.74 -12.67 13.55
C ALA A 311 -12.66 -14.21 13.58
N GLU A 312 -12.42 -14.85 12.43
CA GLU A 312 -12.25 -16.30 12.32
C GLU A 312 -11.01 -16.81 13.05
N ARG A 313 -9.89 -16.06 13.01
CA ARG A 313 -8.69 -16.35 13.83
C ARG A 313 -9.03 -16.30 15.31
N LEU A 314 -9.73 -15.25 15.75
CA LEU A 314 -10.12 -15.08 17.15
C LEU A 314 -11.06 -16.21 17.59
N ALA A 315 -11.99 -16.64 16.72
CA ALA A 315 -12.90 -17.75 16.99
C ALA A 315 -12.16 -19.09 17.18
N ARG A 316 -11.06 -19.32 16.45
CA ARG A 316 -10.20 -20.50 16.68
C ARG A 316 -9.55 -20.46 18.06
N VAL A 317 -9.09 -19.29 18.51
CA VAL A 317 -8.54 -19.10 19.87
C VAL A 317 -9.62 -19.31 20.93
N GLN A 318 -10.81 -18.74 20.73
CA GLN A 318 -11.98 -18.92 21.58
C GLN A 318 -12.33 -20.41 21.75
N ALA A 319 -12.38 -21.16 20.66
CA ALA A 319 -12.65 -22.61 20.69
C ALA A 319 -11.59 -23.38 21.50
N SER A 320 -10.30 -23.04 21.35
CA SER A 320 -9.20 -23.66 22.10
C SER A 320 -9.28 -23.37 23.61
N LEU A 321 -9.58 -22.12 23.98
CA LEU A 321 -9.72 -21.70 25.39
C LEU A 321 -10.94 -22.31 26.06
N ARG A 322 -12.04 -22.46 25.32
CA ARG A 322 -13.24 -23.14 25.82
C ARG A 322 -12.98 -24.60 26.18
N GLY A 323 -12.10 -25.28 25.45
CA GLY A 323 -11.61 -26.62 25.80
C GLY A 323 -10.92 -26.69 27.17
N GLN A 324 -10.49 -25.54 27.70
CA GLN A 324 -9.83 -25.40 29.00
C GLN A 324 -10.76 -24.75 30.06
N GLY A 325 -12.03 -24.51 29.73
CA GLY A 325 -12.98 -23.81 30.61
C GLY A 325 -12.76 -22.29 30.68
N LEU A 326 -12.01 -21.72 29.73
CA LEU A 326 -11.75 -20.28 29.60
C LEU A 326 -12.54 -19.68 28.42
N GLY A 327 -12.59 -18.35 28.34
CA GLY A 327 -13.20 -17.63 27.23
C GLY A 327 -12.61 -16.23 27.10
N LEU A 328 -12.69 -15.67 25.89
CA LEU A 328 -12.20 -14.33 25.57
C LEU A 328 -13.24 -13.27 25.93
N ASN A 329 -12.76 -12.22 26.60
CA ASN A 329 -13.43 -10.93 26.69
C ASN A 329 -12.75 -9.98 25.70
N VAL A 330 -13.50 -9.49 24.71
CA VAL A 330 -13.00 -8.58 23.68
C VAL A 330 -13.37 -7.16 24.10
N PHE A 331 -12.33 -6.39 24.43
CA PHE A 331 -12.44 -5.06 25.03
C PHE A 331 -12.13 -3.96 24.01
N ASP A 332 -12.91 -2.88 24.04
CA ASP A 332 -12.68 -1.62 23.33
C ASP A 332 -13.04 -0.46 24.27
N GLY A 333 -12.11 0.45 24.59
CA GLY A 333 -12.36 1.44 25.66
C GLY A 333 -11.36 2.57 25.84
#